data_AF-A0A4R4ILA7-F1
#
_entry.id   AF-A0A4R4ILA7-F1
#
_cell.length_a   1.000
_cell.length_b   1.000
_cell.length_c   1.000
_cell.angle_alpha   90.00
_cell.angle_beta   90.00
_cell.angle_gamma   90.00
#
_symmetry.space_group_name_H-M   'P 1'
#
loop_
_entity.id
_entity.type
_entity.pdbx_description
1 polymer ?
#
loop_
_entity_poly.entity_id
_entity_poly.type
_entity_poly.pdbx_seq_one_letter_code
_entity_poly.pdbx_strand_id
1 'polypeptide(L)'
;NTGDKALLQANDNLWIQKDAQGNKGQLVENRSATIKTVQGDLVVRTNVLNNAHSLYYFERRETAPNPADKNFNILEAQHKHGYNLKSMQPSVLTSGGNIYINSDILSNQALSKIEAEKDIFLTGKKLSNTSRISEEALGYFNLFEYFPKDTYVSITDSLNTPSGIYKLSSNKILEKINTYHPWDDKSYHILPPGEVKYDIRKDNLILERASIIAKGNLIADFSDSINIDTDYPHKSPPSSDFYYDLPASSENLPEILSAKNILLHGGEITLKDKINAVNDVDIISESDITLKNSTLSAPNNLSMVAVNNINIWQSNIKGTDITAISRHGDILFHNGDQFGYLWRQHSTDDHPVSNKLNAVGNLTLNSGKNLLLQNVYLQPGKNISLIANNDVTVENHADTYNFARSKIANRHNAPISGMLNALESLTIHAGNNISAKGSDISSGKDIYLSAAKDIDLSFAGVEYK
;
A
#
# COMPACT_ATOMS: atom_id res chain seq x y z
N ASN A 1 10.31 -22.99 -5.41
CA ASN A 1 10.25 -22.75 -6.87
C ASN A 1 10.88 -21.39 -7.10
N THR A 2 12.01 -21.31 -7.80
CA THR A 2 12.83 -20.09 -7.83
C THR A 2 13.43 -19.85 -9.21
N GLY A 3 13.34 -18.62 -9.72
CA GLY A 3 14.00 -18.20 -10.96
C GLY A 3 13.02 -17.78 -12.07
N ASP A 4 13.47 -16.87 -12.94
CA ASP A 4 12.65 -16.19 -13.97
C ASP A 4 11.88 -17.12 -14.94
N LYS A 5 12.32 -18.37 -15.08
CA LYS A 5 11.71 -19.38 -15.96
C LYS A 5 11.18 -20.59 -15.21
N ALA A 6 11.24 -20.56 -13.88
CA ALA A 6 10.85 -21.70 -13.07
C ALA A 6 9.32 -21.82 -13.05
N LEU A 7 8.85 -22.95 -13.55
CA LEU A 7 7.44 -23.27 -13.71
C LEU A 7 7.16 -24.63 -13.09
N LEU A 8 6.27 -24.66 -12.10
CA LEU A 8 5.63 -25.88 -11.63
C LEU A 8 4.19 -25.87 -12.14
N GLN A 9 3.84 -26.81 -13.01
CA GLN A 9 2.53 -26.87 -13.65
C GLN A 9 1.92 -28.27 -13.61
N ALA A 10 0.62 -28.35 -13.29
CA ALA A 10 -0.22 -29.50 -13.56
C ALA A 10 -1.34 -29.14 -14.55
N ASN A 11 -1.80 -30.08 -15.38
CA ASN A 11 -2.94 -29.83 -16.27
C ASN A 11 -4.26 -29.83 -15.48
N ASP A 12 -4.44 -30.82 -14.62
CA ASP A 12 -5.60 -30.92 -13.74
C ASP A 12 -5.28 -30.26 -12.39
N ASN A 13 -5.19 -31.06 -11.33
CA ASN A 13 -5.02 -30.57 -9.96
C ASN A 13 -3.55 -30.63 -9.52
N LEU A 14 -3.15 -29.74 -8.61
CA LEU A 14 -1.82 -29.73 -7.99
C LEU A 14 -1.94 -29.69 -6.46
N TRP A 15 -1.28 -30.63 -5.78
CA TRP A 15 -1.20 -30.67 -4.32
C TRP A 15 0.24 -30.45 -3.85
N ILE A 16 0.42 -29.53 -2.90
CA ILE A 16 1.69 -29.26 -2.23
C ILE A 16 1.45 -29.41 -0.72
N GLN A 17 1.90 -30.53 -0.14
CA GLN A 17 1.66 -30.89 1.27
C GLN A 17 2.72 -31.89 1.77
N LYS A 18 2.78 -32.14 3.09
CA LYS A 18 3.77 -33.06 3.70
C LYS A 18 3.57 -34.51 3.28
N ASP A 19 2.32 -34.97 3.33
CA ASP A 19 1.94 -36.37 3.13
C ASP A 19 0.49 -36.49 2.59
N ALA A 20 0.08 -37.71 2.25
CA ALA A 20 -1.23 -37.99 1.64
C ALA A 20 -2.41 -37.72 2.60
N GLN A 21 -2.17 -37.70 3.90
CA GLN A 21 -3.16 -37.40 4.94
C GLN A 21 -3.49 -35.90 4.99
N GLY A 22 -2.72 -35.07 4.29
CA GLY A 22 -2.94 -33.62 4.24
C GLY A 22 -2.28 -32.87 5.39
N ASN A 23 -1.28 -33.46 6.05
CA ASN A 23 -0.53 -32.73 7.07
C ASN A 23 0.26 -31.56 6.44
N LYS A 24 0.44 -30.49 7.23
CA LYS A 24 1.20 -29.30 6.81
C LYS A 24 2.68 -29.63 6.58
N GLY A 25 3.20 -29.20 5.43
CA GLY A 25 4.64 -29.06 5.21
C GLY A 25 5.24 -27.94 6.08
N GLN A 26 6.55 -27.79 6.08
CA GLN A 26 7.21 -26.71 6.86
C GLN A 26 7.22 -25.38 6.09
N LEU A 27 7.58 -25.41 4.81
CA LEU A 27 7.74 -24.22 3.99
C LEU A 27 7.36 -24.52 2.53
N VAL A 28 6.60 -23.62 1.93
CA VAL A 28 6.42 -23.50 0.48
C VAL A 28 6.91 -22.13 0.08
N GLU A 29 7.99 -22.08 -0.69
CA GLU A 29 8.55 -20.83 -1.20
C GLU A 29 8.42 -20.78 -2.73
N ASN A 30 7.74 -19.75 -3.22
CA ASN A 30 7.68 -19.39 -4.63
C ASN A 30 8.32 -18.02 -4.79
N ARG A 31 9.48 -17.98 -5.46
CA ARG A 31 10.34 -16.81 -5.54
C ARG A 31 10.59 -16.42 -6.99
N SER A 32 9.91 -15.38 -7.45
CA SER A 32 9.94 -14.90 -8.85
C SER A 32 9.72 -16.03 -9.86
N ALA A 33 8.74 -16.88 -9.58
CA ALA A 33 8.45 -18.08 -10.34
C ALA A 33 6.95 -18.36 -10.39
N THR A 34 6.51 -19.32 -11.20
CA THR A 34 5.09 -19.64 -11.37
C THR A 34 4.77 -21.05 -10.86
N ILE A 35 3.77 -21.15 -9.99
CA ILE A 35 3.10 -22.41 -9.63
C ILE A 35 1.67 -22.35 -10.16
N LYS A 36 1.27 -23.30 -10.99
CA LYS A 36 -0.05 -23.27 -11.63
C LYS A 36 -0.72 -24.60 -11.88
N THR A 37 -2.05 -24.57 -11.96
CA THR A 37 -2.85 -25.56 -12.68
C THR A 37 -3.42 -24.97 -13.97
N VAL A 38 -3.74 -25.81 -14.95
CA VAL A 38 -4.39 -25.35 -16.20
C VAL A 38 -5.91 -25.35 -16.07
N GLN A 39 -6.50 -26.41 -15.51
CA GLN A 39 -7.96 -26.56 -15.41
C GLN A 39 -8.45 -26.88 -13.99
N GLY A 40 -7.66 -27.64 -13.22
CA GLY A 40 -8.04 -28.12 -11.90
C GLY A 40 -7.63 -27.18 -10.77
N ASP A 41 -7.75 -27.67 -9.55
CA ASP A 41 -7.53 -26.92 -8.31
C ASP A 41 -6.07 -26.94 -7.86
N LEU A 42 -5.63 -25.86 -7.23
CA LEU A 42 -4.34 -25.77 -6.53
C LEU A 42 -4.57 -25.87 -5.02
N VAL A 43 -3.98 -26.88 -4.38
CA VAL A 43 -4.06 -27.10 -2.94
C VAL A 43 -2.68 -26.99 -2.32
N VAL A 44 -2.51 -26.12 -1.33
CA VAL A 44 -1.26 -25.94 -0.59
C VAL A 44 -1.51 -26.05 0.91
N ARG A 45 -0.78 -26.94 1.60
CA ARG A 45 -0.82 -27.12 3.06
C ARG A 45 0.57 -27.03 3.65
N THR A 46 0.84 -25.97 4.40
CA THR A 46 2.18 -25.67 4.93
C THR A 46 2.10 -24.88 6.24
N ASN A 47 3.20 -24.75 6.98
CA ASN A 47 3.28 -23.81 8.09
C ASN A 47 3.56 -22.40 7.54
N VAL A 48 4.47 -22.28 6.57
CA VAL A 48 4.80 -21.01 5.94
C VAL A 48 4.63 -21.11 4.43
N LEU A 49 3.94 -20.15 3.84
CA LEU A 49 3.86 -19.94 2.40
C LEU A 49 4.40 -18.54 2.11
N ASN A 50 5.51 -18.48 1.36
CA ASN A 50 6.10 -17.23 0.90
C ASN A 50 5.98 -17.17 -0.63
N ASN A 51 5.12 -16.27 -1.12
CA ASN A 51 5.06 -15.88 -2.51
C ASN A 51 5.76 -14.52 -2.65
N ALA A 52 7.00 -14.55 -3.12
CA ALA A 52 7.93 -13.44 -3.02
C ALA A 52 8.55 -13.08 -4.38
N HIS A 53 8.69 -11.80 -4.68
CA HIS A 53 9.52 -11.33 -5.79
C HIS A 53 10.94 -11.08 -5.30
N SER A 54 11.93 -11.58 -6.02
CA SER A 54 13.33 -11.22 -5.82
C SER A 54 13.64 -10.01 -6.71
N LEU A 55 13.84 -8.85 -6.07
CA LEU A 55 13.94 -7.58 -6.80
C LEU A 55 15.03 -7.59 -7.88
N TYR A 56 16.25 -8.08 -7.59
CA TYR A 56 17.35 -8.02 -8.56
C TYR A 56 18.40 -9.11 -8.35
N TYR A 57 19.01 -9.53 -9.46
CA TYR A 57 20.32 -10.19 -9.44
C TYR A 57 21.27 -9.50 -10.41
N PHE A 58 22.56 -9.58 -10.08
CA PHE A 58 23.63 -8.94 -10.84
C PHE A 58 24.19 -9.92 -11.87
N GLU A 59 24.11 -9.56 -13.15
CA GLU A 59 24.83 -10.28 -14.21
C GLU A 59 26.10 -9.51 -14.58
N ARG A 60 27.25 -10.17 -14.53
CA ARG A 60 28.55 -9.57 -14.85
C ARG A 60 28.66 -9.34 -16.36
N ARG A 61 29.08 -8.15 -16.80
CA ARG A 61 29.55 -7.96 -18.19
C ARG A 61 30.83 -8.76 -18.42
N GLU A 62 30.84 -9.66 -19.39
CA GLU A 62 31.98 -10.53 -19.71
C GLU A 62 32.96 -9.99 -20.78
N THR A 63 32.90 -8.72 -21.17
CA THR A 63 33.88 -8.19 -22.14
C THR A 63 35.05 -7.52 -21.44
N ALA A 64 35.94 -8.31 -20.82
CA ALA A 64 37.22 -7.77 -20.35
C ALA A 64 38.10 -7.38 -21.57
N PRO A 65 38.53 -6.11 -21.72
CA PRO A 65 39.53 -5.77 -22.73
C PRO A 65 40.87 -6.41 -22.37
N ASN A 66 41.57 -6.97 -23.36
CA ASN A 66 42.90 -7.53 -23.16
C ASN A 66 43.89 -6.39 -22.86
N PRO A 67 44.58 -6.36 -21.70
CA PRO A 67 45.56 -5.32 -21.37
C PRO A 67 46.73 -5.23 -22.36
N ALA A 68 46.94 -6.26 -23.18
CA ALA A 68 47.95 -6.28 -24.24
C ALA A 68 47.48 -5.62 -25.56
N ASP A 69 46.23 -5.14 -25.65
CA ASP A 69 45.74 -4.43 -26.83
C ASP A 69 46.36 -3.02 -26.90
N LYS A 70 46.99 -2.70 -28.03
CA LYS A 70 47.71 -1.42 -28.21
C LYS A 70 46.80 -0.20 -28.21
N ASN A 71 45.48 -0.41 -28.35
CA ASN A 71 44.45 0.62 -28.28
C ASN A 71 43.69 0.60 -26.95
N PHE A 72 44.25 0.02 -25.88
CA PHE A 72 43.61 -0.08 -24.57
C PHE A 72 43.24 1.31 -24.02
N ASN A 73 41.94 1.62 -24.06
CA ASN A 73 41.39 2.82 -23.47
C ASN A 73 40.84 2.49 -22.07
N ILE A 74 41.51 3.02 -21.03
CA ILE A 74 41.14 2.76 -19.64
C ILE A 74 39.73 3.28 -19.28
N LEU A 75 39.27 4.34 -19.95
CA LEU A 75 37.90 4.86 -19.78
C LEU A 75 36.87 3.91 -20.39
N GLU A 76 37.15 3.31 -21.55
CA GLU A 76 36.27 2.29 -22.15
C GLU A 76 36.27 0.97 -21.36
N ALA A 77 37.41 0.60 -20.74
CA ALA A 77 37.52 -0.58 -19.88
C ALA A 77 36.71 -0.42 -18.58
N GLN A 78 36.69 0.79 -17.99
CA GLN A 78 35.88 1.12 -16.81
C GLN A 78 34.38 0.93 -17.05
N HIS A 79 33.88 1.24 -18.25
CA HIS A 79 32.49 0.99 -18.63
C HIS A 79 32.19 -0.48 -18.98
N LYS A 80 33.20 -1.34 -19.15
CA LYS A 80 33.02 -2.77 -19.48
C LYS A 80 32.92 -3.66 -18.24
N HIS A 81 33.38 -3.22 -17.08
CA HIS A 81 33.17 -3.89 -15.78
C HIS A 81 31.88 -3.37 -15.11
N GLY A 82 30.73 -3.66 -15.70
CA GLY A 82 29.43 -3.33 -15.14
C GLY A 82 28.66 -4.57 -14.72
N TYR A 83 27.81 -4.45 -13.71
CA TYR A 83 26.75 -5.42 -13.46
C TYR A 83 25.45 -4.92 -14.09
N ASN A 84 24.81 -5.76 -14.90
CA ASN A 84 23.43 -5.51 -15.30
C ASN A 84 22.53 -5.90 -14.14
N LEU A 85 21.70 -4.94 -13.72
CA LEU A 85 20.62 -5.18 -12.79
C LEU A 85 19.47 -5.84 -13.56
N LYS A 86 19.22 -7.13 -13.34
CA LYS A 86 18.08 -7.80 -13.97
C LYS A 86 16.94 -7.96 -12.97
N SER A 87 15.82 -7.28 -13.25
CA SER A 87 14.56 -7.47 -12.54
C SER A 87 13.99 -8.85 -12.87
N MET A 88 13.60 -9.60 -11.85
CA MET A 88 13.01 -10.93 -12.03
C MET A 88 11.52 -10.83 -12.35
N GLN A 89 10.93 -11.92 -12.87
CA GLN A 89 9.48 -11.96 -13.11
C GLN A 89 8.69 -11.93 -11.78
N PRO A 90 7.44 -11.41 -11.78
CA PRO A 90 6.48 -11.59 -10.69
C PRO A 90 6.40 -13.02 -10.16
N SER A 91 6.14 -13.18 -8.86
CA SER A 91 5.89 -14.51 -8.28
C SER A 91 4.40 -14.82 -8.35
N VAL A 92 4.01 -15.90 -9.02
CA VAL A 92 2.60 -16.18 -9.35
C VAL A 92 2.18 -17.55 -8.84
N LEU A 93 1.09 -17.57 -8.06
CA LEU A 93 0.29 -18.77 -7.79
C LEU A 93 -1.01 -18.64 -8.56
N THR A 94 -1.33 -19.57 -9.46
CA THR A 94 -2.57 -19.48 -10.22
C THR A 94 -3.27 -20.81 -10.42
N SER A 95 -4.60 -20.78 -10.58
CA SER A 95 -5.42 -21.97 -10.78
C SER A 95 -6.50 -21.77 -11.84
N GLY A 96 -6.64 -22.75 -12.73
CA GLY A 96 -7.80 -22.83 -13.64
C GLY A 96 -9.11 -23.24 -12.95
N GLY A 97 -9.00 -23.79 -11.73
CA GLY A 97 -10.11 -24.06 -10.83
C GLY A 97 -10.07 -23.14 -9.62
N ASN A 98 -10.15 -23.73 -8.43
CA ASN A 98 -10.06 -23.04 -7.16
C ASN A 98 -8.62 -23.04 -6.62
N ILE A 99 -8.35 -22.17 -5.65
CA ILE A 99 -7.15 -22.23 -4.82
C ILE A 99 -7.55 -22.51 -3.36
N TYR A 100 -6.90 -23.49 -2.74
CA TYR A 100 -7.03 -23.80 -1.31
C TYR A 100 -5.66 -23.69 -0.66
N ILE A 101 -5.44 -22.66 0.16
CA ILE A 101 -4.20 -22.48 0.94
C ILE A 101 -4.54 -22.60 2.41
N ASN A 102 -3.93 -23.58 3.09
CA ASN A 102 -3.92 -23.68 4.54
C ASN A 102 -2.49 -23.47 5.03
N SER A 103 -2.20 -22.26 5.51
CA SER A 103 -0.87 -21.84 5.96
C SER A 103 -0.93 -21.13 7.31
N ASP A 104 -0.08 -21.49 8.28
CA ASP A 104 -0.01 -20.70 9.53
C ASP A 104 0.38 -19.25 9.21
N ILE A 105 1.33 -19.05 8.30
CA ILE A 105 1.74 -17.74 7.80
C ILE A 105 1.67 -17.74 6.27
N LEU A 106 0.83 -16.88 5.70
CA LEU A 106 0.75 -16.64 4.26
C LEU A 106 1.27 -15.23 3.96
N SER A 107 2.43 -15.15 3.29
CA SER A 107 3.03 -13.89 2.83
C SER A 107 2.95 -13.82 1.31
N ASN A 108 2.22 -12.83 0.79
CA ASN A 108 2.23 -12.43 -0.62
C ASN A 108 2.86 -11.04 -0.73
N GLN A 109 4.08 -10.98 -1.27
CA GLN A 109 4.91 -9.79 -1.25
C GLN A 109 4.75 -8.95 -2.52
N ALA A 110 5.44 -7.81 -2.56
CA ALA A 110 5.41 -6.87 -3.68
C ALA A 110 5.60 -7.59 -5.03
N LEU A 111 4.86 -7.16 -6.06
CA LEU A 111 4.75 -7.79 -7.39
C LEU A 111 4.20 -9.22 -7.42
N SER A 112 3.86 -9.83 -6.28
CA SER A 112 3.44 -11.24 -6.24
C SER A 112 1.92 -11.38 -6.32
N LYS A 113 1.46 -12.44 -7.00
CA LYS A 113 0.05 -12.63 -7.35
C LYS A 113 -0.46 -14.00 -6.92
N ILE A 114 -1.70 -14.04 -6.45
CA ILE A 114 -2.50 -15.25 -6.22
C ILE A 114 -3.80 -15.11 -7.01
N GLU A 115 -4.02 -15.93 -8.03
CA GLU A 115 -5.11 -15.74 -9.00
C GLU A 115 -5.88 -17.04 -9.29
N ALA A 116 -7.21 -17.04 -9.18
CA ALA A 116 -8.04 -18.21 -9.51
C ALA A 116 -9.19 -17.88 -10.47
N GLU A 117 -9.44 -18.77 -11.42
CA GLU A 117 -10.60 -18.68 -12.33
C GLU A 117 -11.93 -19.04 -11.65
N LYS A 118 -11.89 -19.59 -10.43
CA LYS A 118 -13.05 -19.79 -9.55
C LYS A 118 -12.81 -19.14 -8.19
N ASP A 119 -12.91 -19.90 -7.10
CA ASP A 119 -12.84 -19.40 -5.74
C ASP A 119 -11.42 -19.50 -5.17
N ILE A 120 -11.10 -18.62 -4.22
CA ILE A 120 -9.89 -18.68 -3.39
C ILE A 120 -10.30 -18.85 -1.93
N PHE A 121 -9.76 -19.88 -1.29
CA PHE A 121 -9.91 -20.16 0.14
C PHE A 121 -8.53 -20.09 0.81
N LEU A 122 -8.33 -19.09 1.67
CA LEU A 122 -7.11 -18.88 2.44
C LEU A 122 -7.44 -19.10 3.92
N THR A 123 -6.74 -20.03 4.57
CA THR A 123 -6.95 -20.36 5.98
C THR A 123 -5.62 -20.40 6.72
N GLY A 124 -5.61 -20.02 8.00
CA GLY A 124 -4.34 -19.93 8.71
C GLY A 124 -4.36 -19.21 10.05
N LYS A 125 -3.19 -18.70 10.44
CA LYS A 125 -3.05 -17.78 11.58
C LYS A 125 -2.87 -16.35 11.12
N LYS A 126 -1.93 -16.11 10.18
CA LYS A 126 -1.59 -14.77 9.69
C LYS A 126 -1.57 -14.69 8.16
N LEU A 127 -2.30 -13.71 7.62
CA LEU A 127 -2.20 -13.28 6.22
C LEU A 127 -1.51 -11.92 6.15
N SER A 128 -0.50 -11.82 5.29
CA SER A 128 0.17 -10.58 4.94
C SER A 128 0.21 -10.45 3.41
N ASN A 129 -0.53 -9.49 2.86
CA ASN A 129 -0.47 -9.14 1.44
C ASN A 129 0.06 -7.72 1.31
N THR A 130 1.35 -7.59 0.98
CA THR A 130 2.11 -6.35 1.11
C THR A 130 2.59 -5.86 -0.25
N SER A 131 2.13 -4.69 -0.67
CA SER A 131 2.71 -3.98 -1.80
C SER A 131 3.79 -3.01 -1.32
N ARG A 132 4.62 -2.58 -2.26
CA ARG A 132 5.62 -1.55 -2.03
C ARG A 132 5.47 -0.47 -3.09
N ILE A 133 5.71 0.77 -2.72
CA ILE A 133 6.03 1.81 -3.70
C ILE A 133 7.53 2.05 -3.57
N SER A 134 8.28 1.77 -4.62
CA SER A 134 9.74 1.95 -4.68
C SER A 134 10.08 3.17 -5.53
N GLU A 135 11.28 3.70 -5.37
CA GLU A 135 11.83 4.66 -6.34
C GLU A 135 12.39 3.86 -7.52
N GLU A 136 12.14 4.28 -8.74
CA GLU A 136 12.73 3.71 -9.95
C GLU A 136 14.26 3.75 -9.82
N ALA A 137 14.85 2.57 -9.67
CA ALA A 137 16.29 2.37 -9.71
C ALA A 137 16.71 1.95 -11.12
N LEU A 138 16.51 2.81 -12.13
CA LEU A 138 17.19 2.64 -13.41
C LEU A 138 18.64 3.14 -13.26
N GLY A 139 19.48 2.31 -12.64
CA GLY A 139 20.90 2.58 -12.44
C GLY A 139 21.78 1.64 -13.26
N TYR A 140 22.74 2.21 -14.00
CA TYR A 140 23.95 1.47 -14.36
C TYR A 140 24.78 1.30 -13.10
N PHE A 141 25.03 0.06 -12.70
CA PHE A 141 25.89 -0.24 -11.55
C PHE A 141 27.36 -0.16 -12.01
N ASN A 142 27.95 1.03 -11.96
CA ASN A 142 29.38 1.21 -12.23
C ASN A 142 30.18 0.84 -10.98
N LEU A 143 30.92 -0.27 -11.05
CA LEU A 143 31.89 -0.63 -10.02
C LEU A 143 33.18 0.14 -10.30
N PHE A 144 33.46 1.18 -9.52
CA PHE A 144 34.75 1.85 -9.56
C PHE A 144 35.76 1.06 -8.74
N GLU A 145 36.56 0.19 -9.37
CA GLU A 145 37.79 -0.29 -8.74
C GLU A 145 38.81 0.86 -8.75
N TYR A 146 38.93 1.56 -7.61
CA TYR A 146 39.97 2.56 -7.42
C TYR A 146 41.30 1.85 -7.20
N PHE A 147 42.23 1.97 -8.15
CA PHE A 147 43.61 1.57 -7.92
C PHE A 147 44.24 2.53 -6.91
N PRO A 148 44.87 2.04 -5.82
CA PRO A 148 45.44 2.90 -4.80
C PRO A 148 46.50 3.83 -5.42
N LYS A 149 46.54 5.05 -4.88
CA LYS A 149 47.64 5.99 -5.13
C LYS A 149 48.94 5.29 -4.72
N ASP A 150 49.88 5.20 -5.66
CA ASP A 150 51.15 4.46 -5.58
C ASP A 150 51.12 2.98 -6.04
N THR A 151 50.18 2.61 -6.91
CA THR A 151 50.30 1.33 -7.65
C THR A 151 51.46 1.40 -8.65
N TYR A 152 52.53 0.65 -8.38
CA TYR A 152 53.66 0.50 -9.28
C TYR A 152 53.34 -0.57 -10.33
N VAL A 153 53.23 -0.17 -11.60
CA VAL A 153 53.08 -1.12 -12.71
C VAL A 153 54.46 -1.42 -13.27
N SER A 154 54.92 -2.67 -13.19
CA SER A 154 56.11 -3.11 -13.93
C SER A 154 55.70 -3.37 -15.37
N ILE A 155 56.25 -2.61 -16.31
CA ILE A 155 56.09 -2.87 -17.74
C ILE A 155 57.35 -3.61 -18.16
N THR A 156 57.21 -4.84 -18.63
CA THR A 156 58.26 -5.54 -19.38
C THR A 156 57.92 -5.45 -20.86
N ASP A 157 58.93 -5.24 -21.70
CA ASP A 157 58.74 -5.36 -23.14
C ASP A 157 58.52 -6.83 -23.55
N SER A 158 58.28 -7.07 -24.83
CA SER A 158 58.02 -8.40 -25.40
C SER A 158 59.17 -9.42 -25.26
N LEU A 159 60.28 -9.06 -24.60
CA LEU A 159 61.42 -9.94 -24.31
C LEU A 159 61.69 -10.12 -22.79
N ASN A 160 60.78 -9.66 -21.91
CA ASN A 160 60.80 -9.89 -20.46
C ASN A 160 61.96 -9.22 -19.68
N THR A 161 62.61 -8.19 -20.22
CA THR A 161 63.55 -7.35 -19.46
C THR A 161 62.81 -6.22 -18.71
N PRO A 162 63.00 -6.01 -17.39
CA PRO A 162 62.29 -4.97 -16.64
C PRO A 162 62.78 -3.57 -17.03
N SER A 163 61.97 -2.81 -17.78
CA SER A 163 62.24 -1.42 -18.14
C SER A 163 61.55 -0.46 -17.15
N GLY A 164 62.07 -0.45 -15.92
CA GLY A 164 61.82 0.61 -14.93
C GLY A 164 60.46 0.58 -14.21
N ILE A 165 60.44 1.14 -13.00
CA ILE A 165 59.25 1.32 -12.16
C ILE A 165 58.76 2.77 -12.33
N TYR A 166 57.57 2.99 -12.90
CA TYR A 166 57.00 4.33 -13.07
C TYR A 166 55.92 4.64 -12.02
N LYS A 167 56.04 5.81 -11.39
CA LYS A 167 55.07 6.36 -10.44
C LYS A 167 54.18 7.37 -11.17
N LEU A 168 52.87 7.11 -11.28
CA LEU A 168 51.94 8.11 -11.83
C LEU A 168 51.70 9.22 -10.80
N SER A 169 52.17 10.43 -11.09
CA SER A 169 51.74 11.66 -10.40
C SER A 169 50.99 12.56 -11.37
N SER A 170 49.75 12.92 -11.00
CA SER A 170 48.87 13.81 -11.76
C SER A 170 49.47 15.20 -11.92
N ASN A 171 49.58 15.72 -13.15
CA ASN A 171 49.39 17.15 -13.42
C ASN A 171 49.23 17.46 -14.92
N LYS A 172 48.06 18.06 -15.24
CA LYS A 172 47.71 18.97 -16.36
C LYS A 172 48.16 18.65 -17.79
N ILE A 173 47.18 18.43 -18.68
CA ILE A 173 47.03 19.16 -19.97
C ILE A 173 45.53 19.41 -20.23
N LEU A 174 45.18 20.66 -20.56
CA LEU A 174 43.86 21.16 -20.94
C LEU A 174 43.49 20.78 -22.38
N GLU A 175 42.23 20.41 -22.66
CA GLU A 175 41.31 21.20 -23.50
C GLU A 175 39.89 20.59 -23.61
N LYS A 176 38.90 21.49 -23.45
CA LYS A 176 37.47 21.48 -23.82
C LYS A 176 36.68 20.15 -23.80
N ILE A 177 36.03 19.89 -22.66
CA ILE A 177 34.75 19.17 -22.62
C ILE A 177 33.65 20.22 -22.46
N ASN A 178 32.97 20.55 -23.56
CA ASN A 178 31.70 21.25 -23.52
C ASN A 178 30.59 20.22 -23.30
N THR A 179 30.23 19.98 -22.04
CA THR A 179 28.85 19.77 -21.56
C THR A 179 28.90 19.66 -20.05
N TYR A 180 28.74 20.82 -19.42
CA TYR A 180 28.46 20.97 -18.00
C TYR A 180 27.11 20.30 -17.69
N HIS A 181 27.06 19.41 -16.70
CA HIS A 181 25.88 19.26 -15.84
C HIS A 181 26.33 19.52 -14.39
N PRO A 182 25.80 20.57 -13.75
CA PRO A 182 26.27 21.09 -12.47
C PRO A 182 25.74 20.23 -11.32
N TRP A 183 26.64 19.58 -10.60
CA TRP A 183 26.49 19.31 -9.17
C TRP A 183 27.74 19.84 -8.48
N ASP A 184 27.54 20.61 -7.41
CA ASP A 184 28.57 21.33 -6.67
C ASP A 184 29.72 20.42 -6.21
N ASP A 185 30.85 20.54 -6.90
CA ASP A 185 32.07 19.82 -6.62
C ASP A 185 32.94 20.66 -5.67
N LYS A 186 32.68 20.55 -4.36
CA LYS A 186 33.63 21.02 -3.32
C LYS A 186 34.00 19.99 -2.27
N SER A 187 33.64 18.71 -2.47
CA SER A 187 34.04 17.65 -1.54
C SER A 187 34.35 16.34 -2.27
N TYR A 188 35.48 16.29 -2.97
CA TYR A 188 36.12 15.01 -3.31
C TYR A 188 36.56 14.36 -1.98
N HIS A 189 35.66 13.61 -1.34
CA HIS A 189 36.03 12.72 -0.25
C HIS A 189 36.83 11.57 -0.85
N ILE A 190 38.13 11.51 -0.52
CA ILE A 190 38.96 10.34 -0.73
C ILE A 190 38.34 9.22 0.12
N LEU A 191 37.72 8.23 -0.54
CA LEU A 191 37.21 7.05 0.16
C LEU A 191 38.39 6.15 0.57
N PRO A 192 38.38 5.53 1.76
CA PRO A 192 39.34 4.51 2.15
C PRO A 192 39.35 3.32 1.16
N PRO A 193 40.47 2.57 1.08
CA PRO A 193 40.55 1.38 0.24
C PRO A 193 39.43 0.38 0.60
N GLY A 194 38.57 0.05 -0.39
CA GLY A 194 37.49 -0.93 -0.23
C GLY A 194 36.08 -0.35 -0.08
N GLU A 195 35.90 0.97 -0.02
CA GLU A 195 34.56 1.57 -0.04
C GLU A 195 34.02 1.75 -1.47
N VAL A 196 32.88 1.12 -1.74
CA VAL A 196 32.14 1.23 -3.01
C VAL A 196 31.00 2.23 -2.84
N LYS A 197 30.95 3.27 -3.68
CA LYS A 197 29.80 4.19 -3.76
C LYS A 197 28.92 3.82 -4.96
N TYR A 198 27.61 3.76 -4.73
CA TYR A 198 26.62 3.42 -5.75
C TYR A 198 25.91 4.69 -6.23
N ASP A 199 25.80 4.86 -7.54
CA ASP A 199 25.02 5.95 -8.15
C ASP A 199 23.76 5.35 -8.79
N ILE A 200 22.63 5.51 -8.10
CA ILE A 200 21.30 5.11 -8.59
C ILE A 200 20.55 6.41 -8.85
N ARG A 201 20.23 6.70 -10.12
CA ARG A 201 19.33 7.82 -10.46
C ARG A 201 17.92 7.45 -10.00
N LYS A 202 17.22 8.40 -9.37
CA LYS A 202 15.97 8.19 -8.61
C LYS A 202 14.89 9.13 -9.13
N ASP A 203 14.42 8.90 -10.35
CA ASP A 203 13.65 9.94 -11.03
C ASP A 203 12.13 9.65 -11.09
N ASN A 204 11.66 8.42 -10.81
CA ASN A 204 10.23 8.08 -10.76
C ASN A 204 9.83 7.19 -9.56
N LEU A 205 8.55 7.11 -9.22
CA LEU A 205 7.99 6.13 -8.28
C LEU A 205 7.46 4.92 -9.07
N ILE A 206 7.80 3.70 -8.66
CA ILE A 206 7.26 2.44 -9.19
C ILE A 206 6.35 1.83 -8.14
N LEU A 207 5.12 1.51 -8.54
CA LEU A 207 4.17 0.78 -7.71
C LEU A 207 4.35 -0.73 -7.94
N GLU A 208 4.82 -1.43 -6.91
CA GLU A 208 5.05 -2.87 -6.87
C GLU A 208 3.92 -3.57 -6.11
N ARG A 209 2.80 -3.86 -6.79
CA ARG A 209 1.59 -4.40 -6.15
C ARG A 209 1.63 -5.89 -5.91
N ALA A 210 1.32 -6.29 -4.68
CA ALA A 210 0.85 -7.64 -4.39
C ALA A 210 -0.65 -7.73 -4.72
N SER A 211 -1.16 -8.84 -5.24
CA SER A 211 -2.60 -9.00 -5.47
C SER A 211 -3.13 -10.40 -5.21
N ILE A 212 -4.37 -10.48 -4.71
CA ILE A 212 -5.14 -11.72 -4.56
C ILE A 212 -6.47 -11.54 -5.29
N ILE A 213 -6.66 -12.27 -6.39
CA ILE A 213 -7.79 -12.07 -7.31
C ILE A 213 -8.49 -13.39 -7.58
N ALA A 214 -9.77 -13.46 -7.24
CA ALA A 214 -10.65 -14.58 -7.58
C ALA A 214 -11.68 -14.12 -8.62
N LYS A 215 -12.03 -14.95 -9.61
CA LYS A 215 -13.20 -14.67 -10.47
C LYS A 215 -14.51 -15.03 -9.76
N GLY A 216 -14.46 -16.02 -8.89
CA GLY A 216 -15.52 -16.41 -7.96
C GLY A 216 -15.41 -15.64 -6.64
N ASN A 217 -15.43 -16.35 -5.52
CA ASN A 217 -15.39 -15.80 -4.17
C ASN A 217 -13.98 -15.82 -3.59
N LEU A 218 -13.67 -14.85 -2.73
CA LEU A 218 -12.45 -14.85 -1.91
C LEU A 218 -12.85 -14.99 -0.44
N ILE A 219 -12.43 -16.08 0.20
CA ILE A 219 -12.57 -16.31 1.63
C ILE A 219 -11.16 -16.32 2.24
N ALA A 220 -10.92 -15.43 3.19
CA ALA A 220 -9.70 -15.42 4.00
C ALA A 220 -10.08 -15.55 5.48
N ASP A 221 -9.70 -16.64 6.12
CA ASP A 221 -10.03 -16.98 7.51
C ASP A 221 -8.74 -17.26 8.31
N PHE A 222 -8.33 -16.28 9.13
CA PHE A 222 -7.03 -16.29 9.81
C PHE A 222 -7.17 -15.99 11.30
N SER A 223 -6.88 -16.97 12.16
CA SER A 223 -7.15 -16.86 13.61
C SER A 223 -6.50 -15.67 14.31
N ASP A 224 -5.36 -15.18 13.82
CA ASP A 224 -4.59 -14.12 14.47
C ASP A 224 -4.79 -12.78 13.75
N SER A 225 -4.49 -12.70 12.45
CA SER A 225 -4.52 -11.41 11.77
C SER A 225 -4.60 -11.48 10.24
N ILE A 226 -5.28 -10.50 9.64
CA ILE A 226 -5.21 -10.17 8.22
C ILE A 226 -4.62 -8.76 8.06
N ASN A 227 -3.48 -8.66 7.37
CA ASN A 227 -2.86 -7.39 7.02
C ASN A 227 -2.78 -7.23 5.50
N ILE A 228 -3.48 -6.23 4.98
CA ILE A 228 -3.43 -5.80 3.59
C ILE A 228 -2.76 -4.43 3.57
N ASP A 229 -1.50 -4.39 3.17
CA ASP A 229 -0.64 -3.23 3.38
C ASP A 229 -0.02 -2.75 2.07
N THR A 230 0.04 -1.44 1.89
CA THR A 230 0.88 -0.82 0.88
C THR A 230 1.80 0.14 1.60
N ASP A 231 3.10 -0.18 1.54
CA ASP A 231 4.14 0.69 2.09
C ASP A 231 4.33 1.88 1.14
N TYR A 232 3.87 3.05 1.58
CA TYR A 232 4.07 4.32 0.90
C TYR A 232 5.40 4.92 1.38
N PRO A 233 6.41 5.08 0.50
CA PRO A 233 7.68 5.66 0.91
C PRO A 233 7.44 7.11 1.33
N HIS A 234 7.84 7.43 2.55
CA HIS A 234 7.99 8.81 2.98
C HIS A 234 9.15 9.43 2.17
N LYS A 235 8.87 10.36 1.27
CA LYS A 235 9.91 11.15 0.61
C LYS A 235 9.63 12.62 0.78
N SER A 236 10.47 13.27 1.58
CA SER A 236 10.94 14.58 1.17
C SER A 236 12.47 14.59 1.13
N PRO A 237 13.08 14.92 -0.03
CA PRO A 237 14.46 15.39 -0.05
C PRO A 237 14.59 16.65 0.84
N PRO A 238 15.71 16.82 1.55
CA PRO A 238 15.92 17.97 2.43
C PRO A 238 16.33 19.20 1.61
N SER A 239 15.38 19.88 0.98
CA SER A 239 15.59 21.26 0.53
C SER A 239 14.29 21.96 0.16
N SER A 240 14.08 23.10 0.82
CA SER A 240 13.07 24.15 0.60
C SER A 240 11.60 23.74 0.81
N ASP A 241 11.13 24.09 2.02
CA ASP A 241 9.82 24.67 2.28
C ASP A 241 8.64 24.09 1.51
N PHE A 242 8.00 23.12 2.18
CA PHE A 242 6.55 22.88 2.14
C PHE A 242 5.95 22.03 1.01
N TYR A 243 6.17 20.72 1.02
CA TYR A 243 5.19 19.76 0.47
C TYR A 243 5.21 18.48 1.32
N TYR A 244 4.08 18.14 1.95
CA TYR A 244 3.93 16.90 2.72
C TYR A 244 3.32 15.81 1.84
N ASP A 245 3.88 14.61 1.99
CA ASP A 245 3.53 13.37 1.29
C ASP A 245 2.04 13.03 1.42
N LEU A 246 1.27 13.22 0.35
CA LEU A 246 0.01 12.52 0.18
C LEU A 246 0.32 11.12 -0.38
N PRO A 247 -0.01 10.02 0.32
CA PRO A 247 -0.03 8.73 -0.34
C PRO A 247 -0.98 8.84 -1.53
N ALA A 248 -0.53 8.44 -2.72
CA ALA A 248 -1.37 8.44 -3.92
C ALA A 248 -2.72 7.79 -3.60
N SER A 249 -3.82 8.47 -3.95
CA SER A 249 -5.16 7.98 -3.62
C SER A 249 -5.34 6.56 -4.13
N SER A 250 -5.77 5.65 -3.24
CA SER A 250 -6.00 4.26 -3.60
C SER A 250 -7.10 4.11 -4.67
N GLU A 251 -7.91 5.15 -4.89
CA GLU A 251 -8.99 5.18 -5.90
C GLU A 251 -8.49 4.88 -7.32
N ASN A 252 -7.32 5.39 -7.72
CA ASN A 252 -6.76 5.20 -9.06
C ASN A 252 -5.88 3.96 -9.21
N LEU A 253 -5.67 3.22 -8.11
CA LEU A 253 -4.82 2.03 -8.12
C LEU A 253 -5.65 0.81 -8.55
N PRO A 254 -5.02 -0.20 -9.20
CA PRO A 254 -5.67 -1.48 -9.44
C PRO A 254 -6.00 -2.16 -8.10
N GLU A 255 -7.03 -2.99 -8.05
CA GLU A 255 -7.47 -3.63 -6.82
C GLU A 255 -6.37 -4.53 -6.23
N ILE A 256 -6.15 -4.45 -4.91
CA ILE A 256 -5.24 -5.37 -4.22
C ILE A 256 -5.93 -6.71 -3.93
N LEU A 257 -7.23 -6.65 -3.59
CA LEU A 257 -8.13 -7.77 -3.47
C LEU A 257 -9.33 -7.56 -4.41
N SER A 258 -9.64 -8.57 -5.22
CA SER A 258 -10.78 -8.52 -6.14
C SER A 258 -11.48 -9.87 -6.25
N ALA A 259 -12.81 -9.88 -6.11
CA ALA A 259 -13.63 -11.08 -6.25
C ALA A 259 -15.10 -10.74 -6.52
N LYS A 260 -15.93 -11.76 -6.78
CA LYS A 260 -17.39 -11.63 -6.79
C LYS A 260 -17.92 -11.23 -5.42
N ASN A 261 -17.55 -12.01 -4.41
CA ASN A 261 -17.80 -11.75 -2.99
C ASN A 261 -16.48 -11.89 -2.23
N ILE A 262 -16.28 -11.06 -1.20
CA ILE A 262 -15.09 -11.11 -0.35
C ILE A 262 -15.54 -11.30 1.11
N LEU A 263 -15.04 -12.35 1.77
CA LEU A 263 -15.16 -12.56 3.20
C LEU A 263 -13.78 -12.55 3.84
N LEU A 264 -13.54 -11.61 4.74
CA LEU A 264 -12.34 -11.52 5.56
C LEU A 264 -12.72 -11.80 7.01
N HIS A 265 -12.20 -12.88 7.58
CA HIS A 265 -12.33 -13.23 8.98
C HIS A 265 -10.96 -13.32 9.65
N GLY A 266 -10.77 -12.65 10.77
CA GLY A 266 -9.58 -12.89 11.58
C GLY A 266 -9.53 -12.22 12.94
N GLY A 267 -8.44 -12.44 13.68
CA GLY A 267 -8.25 -11.84 14.99
C GLY A 267 -8.25 -10.31 14.91
N GLU A 268 -7.19 -9.72 14.36
CA GLU A 268 -7.11 -8.29 14.01
C GLU A 268 -7.08 -8.11 12.49
N ILE A 269 -7.83 -7.13 11.96
CA ILE A 269 -7.85 -6.85 10.52
C ILE A 269 -7.39 -5.41 10.25
N THR A 270 -6.29 -5.27 9.51
CA THR A 270 -5.79 -3.98 9.03
C THR A 270 -5.80 -3.93 7.51
N LEU A 271 -6.46 -2.93 6.95
CA LEU A 271 -6.57 -2.70 5.52
C LEU A 271 -6.03 -1.32 5.18
N LYS A 272 -5.09 -1.24 4.23
CA LYS A 272 -4.50 0.02 3.77
C LYS A 272 -4.53 0.21 2.26
N ASP A 273 -5.57 -0.30 1.62
CA ASP A 273 -5.62 -0.34 0.16
C ASP A 273 -7.04 -0.51 -0.42
N LYS A 274 -7.11 -0.65 -1.75
CA LYS A 274 -8.31 -0.86 -2.53
C LYS A 274 -8.73 -2.33 -2.56
N ILE A 275 -9.91 -2.59 -2.02
CA ILE A 275 -10.63 -3.85 -2.05
C ILE A 275 -11.93 -3.64 -2.82
N ASN A 276 -12.19 -4.48 -3.80
CA ASN A 276 -13.37 -4.35 -4.64
C ASN A 276 -14.05 -5.71 -4.82
N ALA A 277 -15.32 -5.80 -4.44
CA ALA A 277 -16.17 -6.93 -4.77
C ALA A 277 -17.16 -6.53 -5.88
N VAL A 278 -17.64 -7.52 -6.65
CA VAL A 278 -18.75 -7.31 -7.59
C VAL A 278 -20.08 -7.18 -6.85
N ASN A 279 -20.24 -7.89 -5.73
CA ASN A 279 -21.46 -7.92 -4.94
C ASN A 279 -21.20 -7.44 -3.52
N ASP A 280 -20.64 -8.31 -2.67
CA ASP A 280 -20.61 -8.12 -1.23
C ASP A 280 -19.18 -8.17 -0.65
N VAL A 281 -18.93 -7.35 0.37
CA VAL A 281 -17.73 -7.38 1.22
C VAL A 281 -18.15 -7.55 2.66
N ASP A 282 -17.73 -8.65 3.29
CA ASP A 282 -17.94 -8.95 4.70
C ASP A 282 -16.60 -9.02 5.43
N ILE A 283 -16.44 -8.19 6.47
CA ILE A 283 -15.22 -8.12 7.28
C ILE A 283 -15.62 -8.42 8.73
N ILE A 284 -15.06 -9.50 9.30
CA ILE A 284 -15.38 -9.98 10.65
C ILE A 284 -14.07 -10.09 11.44
N SER A 285 -13.97 -9.33 12.53
CA SER A 285 -12.80 -9.33 13.40
C SER A 285 -13.16 -9.72 14.84
N GLU A 286 -12.36 -10.64 15.40
CA GLU A 286 -12.44 -11.03 16.82
C GLU A 286 -11.78 -10.00 17.76
N SER A 287 -11.17 -8.94 17.21
CA SER A 287 -10.60 -7.80 17.93
C SER A 287 -10.99 -6.49 17.22
N ASP A 288 -10.04 -5.82 16.57
CA ASP A 288 -10.24 -4.51 15.94
C ASP A 288 -10.19 -4.60 14.41
N ILE A 289 -11.00 -3.76 13.75
CA ILE A 289 -10.88 -3.46 12.33
C ILE A 289 -10.26 -2.07 12.18
N THR A 290 -9.19 -1.97 11.39
CA THR A 290 -8.51 -0.71 11.10
C THR A 290 -8.42 -0.48 9.59
N LEU A 291 -9.02 0.60 9.12
CA LEU A 291 -8.91 1.07 7.74
C LEU A 291 -8.02 2.32 7.70
N LYS A 292 -6.94 2.32 6.90
CA LYS A 292 -6.05 3.48 6.73
C LYS A 292 -5.78 3.75 5.26
N ASN A 293 -6.29 4.85 4.71
CA ASN A 293 -6.19 5.13 3.27
C ASN A 293 -6.80 4.01 2.38
N SER A 294 -7.77 3.28 2.92
CA SER A 294 -8.41 2.16 2.23
C SER A 294 -9.54 2.62 1.33
N THR A 295 -9.74 1.91 0.23
CA THR A 295 -10.94 2.03 -0.60
C THR A 295 -11.69 0.70 -0.57
N LEU A 296 -12.87 0.67 0.04
CA LEU A 296 -13.74 -0.50 0.05
C LEU A 296 -14.94 -0.25 -0.87
N SER A 297 -15.16 -1.15 -1.83
CA SER A 297 -16.25 -1.03 -2.81
C SER A 297 -17.00 -2.36 -2.92
N ALA A 298 -18.29 -2.34 -2.60
CA ALA A 298 -19.21 -3.47 -2.71
C ALA A 298 -20.57 -2.97 -3.20
N PRO A 299 -20.92 -3.13 -4.49
CA PRO A 299 -22.15 -2.56 -5.05
C PRO A 299 -23.44 -2.99 -4.34
N ASN A 300 -23.46 -4.15 -3.67
CA ASN A 300 -24.60 -4.64 -2.92
C ASN A 300 -24.43 -4.30 -1.41
N ASN A 301 -23.87 -5.20 -0.60
CA ASN A 301 -23.69 -4.99 0.84
C ASN A 301 -22.22 -4.86 1.23
N LEU A 302 -21.94 -3.95 2.16
CA LEU A 302 -20.66 -3.85 2.85
C LEU A 302 -20.89 -3.96 4.35
N SER A 303 -20.33 -5.00 4.97
CA SER A 303 -20.46 -5.27 6.40
C SER A 303 -19.09 -5.28 7.09
N MET A 304 -18.99 -4.59 8.23
CA MET A 304 -17.84 -4.64 9.12
C MET A 304 -18.31 -4.96 10.54
N VAL A 305 -17.84 -6.08 11.11
CA VAL A 305 -18.18 -6.50 12.47
C VAL A 305 -16.91 -6.72 13.26
N ALA A 306 -16.75 -5.99 14.36
CA ALA A 306 -15.61 -6.12 15.26
C ALA A 306 -16.08 -6.40 16.69
N VAL A 307 -15.37 -7.25 17.42
CA VAL A 307 -15.59 -7.43 18.87
C VAL A 307 -15.24 -6.16 19.64
N ASN A 308 -14.10 -5.55 19.30
CA ASN A 308 -13.60 -4.32 19.88
C ASN A 308 -13.91 -3.15 18.94
N ASN A 309 -12.93 -2.39 18.46
CA ASN A 309 -13.14 -1.10 17.80
C ASN A 309 -13.14 -1.24 16.27
N ILE A 310 -13.82 -0.30 15.62
CA ILE A 310 -13.68 -0.05 14.17
C ILE A 310 -13.08 1.33 14.01
N ASN A 311 -11.83 1.40 13.54
CA ASN A 311 -11.08 2.64 13.34
C ASN A 311 -10.92 2.92 11.84
N ILE A 312 -11.37 4.10 11.41
CA ILE A 312 -11.41 4.47 9.99
C ILE A 312 -10.67 5.78 9.79
N TRP A 313 -9.57 5.72 9.04
CA TRP A 313 -8.68 6.84 8.76
C TRP A 313 -8.59 7.07 7.26
N GLN A 314 -8.95 8.28 6.80
CA GLN A 314 -8.86 8.68 5.39
C GLN A 314 -9.35 7.58 4.42
N SER A 315 -10.47 6.94 4.72
CA SER A 315 -10.92 5.79 3.93
C SER A 315 -12.17 6.12 3.15
N ASN A 316 -12.33 5.44 2.01
CA ASN A 316 -13.44 5.59 1.09
C ASN A 316 -14.25 4.30 1.05
N ILE A 317 -15.48 4.35 1.54
CA ILE A 317 -16.33 3.17 1.73
C ILE A 317 -17.59 3.38 0.89
N LYS A 318 -17.84 2.47 -0.05
CA LYS A 318 -18.94 2.56 -1.02
C LYS A 318 -19.74 1.27 -1.08
N GLY A 319 -21.06 1.38 -0.98
CA GLY A 319 -21.99 0.28 -1.24
C GLY A 319 -23.45 0.73 -1.31
N THR A 320 -24.35 -0.20 -1.61
CA THR A 320 -25.79 0.09 -1.50
C THR A 320 -26.17 0.13 -0.03
N ASP A 321 -25.97 -0.97 0.69
CA ASP A 321 -26.17 -1.02 2.14
C ASP A 321 -24.82 -1.14 2.86
N ILE A 322 -24.59 -0.27 3.84
CA ILE A 322 -23.38 -0.28 4.67
C ILE A 322 -23.76 -0.51 6.12
N THR A 323 -23.17 -1.53 6.72
CA THR A 323 -23.34 -1.85 8.15
C THR A 323 -21.98 -1.92 8.83
N ALA A 324 -21.81 -1.20 9.93
CA ALA A 324 -20.66 -1.35 10.81
C ALA A 324 -21.13 -1.59 12.24
N ILE A 325 -20.67 -2.68 12.86
CA ILE A 325 -21.04 -3.09 14.21
C ILE A 325 -19.78 -3.31 15.03
N SER A 326 -19.61 -2.50 16.07
CA SER A 326 -18.64 -2.76 17.13
C SER A 326 -19.39 -3.32 18.34
N ARG A 327 -19.06 -4.52 18.80
CA ARG A 327 -19.82 -5.20 19.86
C ARG A 327 -19.57 -4.59 21.25
N HIS A 328 -18.31 -4.28 21.55
CA HIS A 328 -17.89 -3.80 22.88
C HIS A 328 -16.99 -2.55 22.82
N GLY A 329 -16.64 -2.08 21.63
CA GLY A 329 -15.74 -0.95 21.41
C GLY A 329 -16.43 0.25 20.80
N ASP A 330 -15.60 1.15 20.29
CA ASP A 330 -16.01 2.36 19.60
C ASP A 330 -16.05 2.16 18.07
N ILE A 331 -16.86 2.95 17.39
CA ILE A 331 -16.71 3.17 15.94
C ILE A 331 -16.21 4.60 15.76
N LEU A 332 -15.00 4.72 15.25
CA LEU A 332 -14.27 5.98 15.20
C LEU A 332 -13.83 6.29 13.77
N PHE A 333 -14.42 7.33 13.22
CA PHE A 333 -13.93 7.95 11.99
C PHE A 333 -12.99 9.08 12.40
N HIS A 334 -11.71 8.92 12.09
CA HIS A 334 -10.66 9.85 12.46
C HIS A 334 -10.11 10.57 11.23
N ASN A 335 -9.59 11.78 11.43
CA ASN A 335 -8.84 12.49 10.39
C ASN A 335 -7.36 12.58 10.80
N GLY A 336 -6.55 11.69 10.23
CA GLY A 336 -5.09 11.74 10.29
C GLY A 336 -4.48 11.33 11.64
N ASP A 337 -3.64 10.29 11.60
CA ASP A 337 -2.86 9.76 12.73
C ASP A 337 -1.49 10.45 12.93
N GLN A 338 -1.18 11.49 12.14
CA GLN A 338 0.17 12.06 12.03
C GLN A 338 0.12 13.58 12.12
N PHE A 339 0.92 14.10 13.06
CA PHE A 339 1.06 15.45 13.59
C PHE A 339 1.15 16.67 12.62
N GLY A 340 0.80 16.57 11.34
CA GLY A 340 0.96 17.65 10.36
C GLY A 340 -0.13 17.83 9.32
N TYR A 341 -1.09 16.90 9.18
CA TYR A 341 -1.99 16.88 8.01
C TYR A 341 -3.15 17.88 8.04
N LEU A 342 -3.30 18.64 9.13
CA LEU A 342 -4.33 19.68 9.26
C LEU A 342 -3.90 21.03 8.65
N TRP A 343 -2.63 21.22 8.26
CA TRP A 343 -2.06 22.58 8.16
C TRP A 343 -1.48 22.96 6.79
N ARG A 344 -2.32 22.99 5.73
CA ARG A 344 -2.42 24.10 4.75
C ARG A 344 -3.52 23.90 3.70
N GLN A 345 -4.78 23.84 4.13
CA GLN A 345 -5.93 23.84 3.20
C GLN A 345 -6.13 25.17 2.44
N HIS A 346 -5.32 26.20 2.73
CA HIS A 346 -5.47 27.53 2.14
C HIS A 346 -4.61 27.78 0.89
N SER A 347 -3.66 26.90 0.53
CA SER A 347 -2.62 27.22 -0.47
C SER A 347 -2.46 26.25 -1.64
N THR A 348 -3.12 25.08 -1.63
CA THR A 348 -2.85 24.01 -2.62
C THR A 348 -4.06 23.59 -3.45
N ASP A 349 -5.21 24.26 -3.34
CA ASP A 349 -6.50 23.81 -3.92
C ASP A 349 -6.85 22.34 -3.56
N ASP A 350 -6.22 21.79 -2.50
CA ASP A 350 -6.30 20.37 -2.16
C ASP A 350 -7.33 20.11 -1.07
N HIS A 351 -8.05 19.00 -1.21
CA HIS A 351 -9.23 18.67 -0.43
C HIS A 351 -8.87 18.27 1.02
N PRO A 352 -9.76 18.49 2.01
CA PRO A 352 -9.53 17.96 3.34
C PRO A 352 -9.41 16.43 3.27
N VAL A 353 -8.35 15.90 3.84
CA VAL A 353 -8.11 14.47 4.00
C VAL A 353 -9.21 13.88 4.90
N SER A 354 -10.32 13.48 4.28
CA SER A 354 -11.58 13.14 4.95
C SER A 354 -11.97 11.69 4.67
N ASN A 355 -12.68 11.08 5.60
CA ASN A 355 -13.34 9.81 5.33
C ASN A 355 -14.52 10.04 4.38
N LYS A 356 -14.67 9.20 3.36
CA LYS A 356 -15.82 9.21 2.44
C LYS A 356 -16.67 7.99 2.72
N LEU A 357 -17.96 8.20 2.99
CA LEU A 357 -18.91 7.15 3.28
C LEU A 357 -20.12 7.32 2.34
N ASN A 358 -20.30 6.37 1.43
CA ASN A 358 -21.36 6.39 0.43
C ASN A 358 -22.22 5.13 0.53
N ALA A 359 -23.33 5.23 1.26
CA ALA A 359 -24.39 4.23 1.30
C ALA A 359 -25.59 4.77 0.50
N VAL A 360 -25.89 4.20 -0.67
CA VAL A 360 -27.02 4.65 -1.50
C VAL A 360 -28.37 4.22 -0.90
N GLY A 361 -28.40 3.01 -0.35
CA GLY A 361 -29.51 2.42 0.41
C GLY A 361 -29.42 2.83 1.88
N ASN A 362 -29.15 1.89 2.78
CA ASN A 362 -29.16 2.14 4.22
C ASN A 362 -27.73 2.21 4.78
N LEU A 363 -27.50 3.19 5.66
CA LEU A 363 -26.32 3.24 6.51
C LEU A 363 -26.71 2.88 7.94
N THR A 364 -26.08 1.85 8.50
CA THR A 364 -26.22 1.49 9.92
C THR A 364 -24.85 1.46 10.59
N LEU A 365 -24.66 2.32 11.58
CA LEU A 365 -23.48 2.31 12.45
C LEU A 365 -23.94 2.03 13.88
N ASN A 366 -23.50 0.91 14.44
CA ASN A 366 -23.88 0.46 15.78
C ASN A 366 -22.63 0.23 16.65
N SER A 367 -22.37 1.13 17.59
CA SER A 367 -21.25 1.06 18.49
C SER A 367 -21.64 0.55 19.88
N GLY A 368 -20.87 -0.41 20.39
CA GLY A 368 -20.96 -0.93 21.75
C GLY A 368 -20.55 0.07 22.84
N LYS A 369 -19.89 1.17 22.48
CA LYS A 369 -19.53 2.30 23.35
C LYS A 369 -19.89 3.62 22.67
N ASN A 370 -18.93 4.30 22.05
CA ASN A 370 -19.12 5.62 21.44
C ASN A 370 -19.02 5.55 19.91
N LEU A 371 -19.84 6.36 19.26
CA LEU A 371 -19.78 6.58 17.83
C LEU A 371 -19.26 7.99 17.55
N LEU A 372 -18.11 8.11 16.88
CA LEU A 372 -17.52 9.37 16.47
C LEU A 372 -17.49 9.46 14.93
N LEU A 373 -18.16 10.47 14.40
CA LEU A 373 -18.09 10.86 12.99
C LEU A 373 -17.37 12.21 12.87
N GLN A 374 -16.05 12.18 12.69
CA GLN A 374 -15.24 13.38 12.50
C GLN A 374 -14.95 13.61 11.01
N ASN A 375 -15.34 14.77 10.47
CA ASN A 375 -15.18 15.19 9.07
C ASN A 375 -15.48 14.08 8.05
N VAL A 376 -16.62 13.42 8.19
CA VAL A 376 -17.03 12.38 7.25
C VAL A 376 -17.79 13.03 6.09
N TYR A 377 -17.30 12.86 4.87
CA TYR A 377 -18.07 13.12 3.66
C TYR A 377 -19.09 12.00 3.48
N LEU A 378 -20.27 12.22 4.06
CA LEU A 378 -21.39 11.31 3.98
C LEU A 378 -22.29 11.69 2.80
N GLN A 379 -22.38 10.80 1.80
CA GLN A 379 -23.35 10.97 0.72
C GLN A 379 -24.76 10.62 1.22
N PRO A 380 -25.82 11.30 0.74
CA PRO A 380 -27.18 11.01 1.18
C PRO A 380 -27.56 9.56 0.92
N GLY A 381 -27.87 8.83 1.99
CA GLY A 381 -28.46 7.50 1.91
C GLY A 381 -29.98 7.56 2.05
N LYS A 382 -30.66 6.47 1.67
CA LYS A 382 -32.10 6.29 1.89
C LYS A 382 -32.45 6.43 3.38
N ASN A 383 -31.82 5.63 4.23
CA ASN A 383 -31.98 5.73 5.68
C ASN A 383 -30.61 5.74 6.35
N ILE A 384 -30.48 6.53 7.42
CA ILE A 384 -29.26 6.60 8.22
C ILE A 384 -29.63 6.27 9.67
N SER A 385 -28.95 5.28 10.25
CA SER A 385 -29.11 4.85 11.64
C SER A 385 -27.76 4.89 12.35
N LEU A 386 -27.65 5.77 13.35
CA LEU A 386 -26.47 5.98 14.18
C LEU A 386 -26.81 5.59 15.62
N ILE A 387 -26.22 4.51 16.11
CA ILE A 387 -26.54 3.94 17.42
C ILE A 387 -25.24 3.79 18.22
N ALA A 388 -25.25 4.28 19.47
CA ALA A 388 -24.17 4.08 20.42
C ALA A 388 -24.71 3.81 21.82
N ASN A 389 -24.09 2.88 22.56
CA ASN A 389 -24.46 2.63 23.95
C ASN A 389 -24.13 3.79 24.89
N ASN A 390 -23.13 4.61 24.57
CA ASN A 390 -22.74 5.78 25.33
C ASN A 390 -23.06 7.04 24.53
N ASP A 391 -22.09 7.57 23.78
CA ASP A 391 -22.22 8.88 23.15
C ASP A 391 -22.19 8.77 21.62
N VAL A 392 -23.03 9.55 20.95
CA VAL A 392 -22.90 9.82 19.51
C VAL A 392 -22.38 11.23 19.33
N THR A 393 -21.21 11.36 18.72
CA THR A 393 -20.58 12.64 18.39
C THR A 393 -20.44 12.78 16.89
N VAL A 394 -21.01 13.86 16.34
CA VAL A 394 -20.82 14.26 14.95
C VAL A 394 -20.17 15.63 14.96
N GLU A 395 -18.94 15.67 14.47
CA GLU A 395 -18.13 16.88 14.47
C GLU A 395 -17.52 17.13 13.10
N ASN A 396 -17.61 18.38 12.67
CA ASN A 396 -17.00 18.86 11.45
C ASN A 396 -16.07 20.02 11.80
N HIS A 397 -14.93 20.07 11.14
CA HIS A 397 -14.01 21.19 11.18
C HIS A 397 -14.67 22.41 10.55
N ALA A 398 -14.42 23.60 11.12
CA ALA A 398 -15.02 24.84 10.65
C ALA A 398 -14.73 25.10 9.16
N ASP A 399 -13.54 24.74 8.67
CA ASP A 399 -13.17 24.91 7.26
C ASP A 399 -13.91 23.95 6.32
N THR A 400 -14.11 22.69 6.75
CA THR A 400 -14.95 21.70 6.05
C THR A 400 -16.40 22.19 5.96
N TYR A 401 -16.92 22.74 7.06
CA TYR A 401 -18.25 23.35 7.09
C TYR A 401 -18.36 24.61 6.21
N ASN A 402 -17.39 25.52 6.28
CA ASN A 402 -17.36 26.77 5.51
C ASN A 402 -17.28 26.50 4.00
N PHE A 403 -16.46 25.53 3.58
CA PHE A 403 -16.40 25.10 2.19
C PHE A 403 -17.74 24.50 1.73
N ALA A 404 -18.42 23.72 2.58
CA ALA A 404 -19.72 23.11 2.23
C ALA A 404 -20.84 24.13 1.97
N ARG A 405 -20.73 25.34 2.51
CA ARG A 405 -21.79 26.38 2.49
C ARG A 405 -21.53 27.55 1.53
N SER A 406 -20.36 27.64 0.89
CA SER A 406 -19.99 28.79 0.05
C SER A 406 -20.82 28.87 -1.26
N LYS A 407 -21.49 30.01 -1.49
CA LYS A 407 -22.29 30.31 -2.70
C LYS A 407 -21.49 30.88 -3.88
N ILE A 408 -20.18 31.13 -3.71
CA ILE A 408 -19.34 31.70 -4.76
C ILE A 408 -18.50 30.56 -5.34
N ALA A 409 -18.82 30.21 -6.58
CA ALA A 409 -18.21 29.12 -7.33
C ALA A 409 -16.68 29.24 -7.39
N ASN A 410 -15.96 28.41 -6.62
CA ASN A 410 -14.62 28.00 -7.02
C ASN A 410 -14.76 26.78 -7.93
N ARG A 411 -14.66 27.08 -9.23
CA ARG A 411 -14.43 26.10 -10.28
C ARG A 411 -13.14 25.35 -9.95
N HIS A 412 -13.16 24.03 -10.18
CA HIS A 412 -12.17 22.97 -9.89
C HIS A 412 -12.30 22.32 -8.49
N ASN A 413 -13.13 21.31 -8.14
CA ASN A 413 -14.28 20.56 -8.68
C ASN A 413 -15.00 19.90 -7.46
N ALA A 414 -16.17 20.40 -7.04
CA ALA A 414 -16.92 20.14 -5.78
C ALA A 414 -17.42 18.68 -5.53
N PRO A 415 -17.88 18.25 -4.30
CA PRO A 415 -18.30 19.05 -3.11
C PRO A 415 -17.78 18.61 -1.71
N ILE A 416 -18.02 19.46 -0.69
CA ILE A 416 -18.29 19.03 0.69
C ILE A 416 -19.78 19.30 0.95
N SER A 417 -20.53 18.25 1.26
CA SER A 417 -21.76 18.21 2.09
C SER A 417 -22.16 16.72 2.21
N GLY A 418 -22.59 16.18 3.36
CA GLY A 418 -23.00 16.85 4.59
C GLY A 418 -22.80 16.02 5.85
N MET A 419 -22.84 16.66 7.02
CA MET A 419 -24.12 16.91 7.69
C MET A 419 -25.18 15.84 7.45
N LEU A 420 -25.70 15.25 8.52
CA LEU A 420 -26.50 14.02 8.50
C LEU A 420 -27.77 14.20 7.65
N ASN A 421 -27.67 13.79 6.39
CA ASN A 421 -28.70 14.01 5.37
C ASN A 421 -29.23 12.66 4.89
N ALA A 422 -30.45 12.32 5.29
CA ALA A 422 -31.15 11.12 4.82
C ALA A 422 -32.20 11.49 3.76
N LEU A 423 -32.38 10.65 2.75
CA LEU A 423 -33.45 10.84 1.76
C LEU A 423 -34.83 10.50 2.33
N GLU A 424 -34.91 9.55 3.26
CA GLU A 424 -36.15 9.16 3.92
C GLU A 424 -36.13 9.36 5.42
N SER A 425 -35.31 8.63 6.18
CA SER A 425 -35.34 8.70 7.65
C SER A 425 -33.94 8.75 8.26
N LEU A 426 -33.79 9.58 9.29
CA LEU A 426 -32.58 9.65 10.11
C LEU A 426 -32.90 9.26 11.55
N THR A 427 -32.15 8.31 12.09
CA THR A 427 -32.22 7.89 13.49
C THR A 427 -30.87 8.07 14.15
N ILE A 428 -30.82 8.78 15.27
CA ILE A 428 -29.66 8.87 16.15
C ILE A 428 -30.09 8.48 17.55
N HIS A 429 -29.46 7.45 18.09
CA HIS A 429 -29.69 6.97 19.44
C HIS A 429 -28.38 6.87 20.21
N ALA A 430 -28.35 7.49 21.39
CA ALA A 430 -27.23 7.43 22.33
C ALA A 430 -27.73 7.03 23.72
N GLY A 431 -27.05 6.11 24.40
CA GLY A 431 -27.39 5.78 25.78
C GLY A 431 -27.00 6.86 26.80
N ASN A 432 -26.18 7.85 26.42
CA ASN A 432 -25.82 9.03 27.20
C ASN A 432 -26.17 10.31 26.44
N ASN A 433 -25.26 10.83 25.60
CA ASN A 433 -25.40 12.13 24.95
C ASN A 433 -25.35 12.03 23.43
N ILE A 434 -26.08 12.92 22.75
CA ILE A 434 -25.88 13.24 21.34
C ILE A 434 -25.23 14.62 21.28
N SER A 435 -24.07 14.72 20.66
CA SER A 435 -23.42 16.00 20.35
C SER A 435 -23.26 16.14 18.85
N ALA A 436 -23.96 17.10 18.25
CA ALA A 436 -23.89 17.39 16.83
C ALA A 436 -23.78 18.90 16.60
N LYS A 437 -22.86 19.55 17.32
CA LYS A 437 -22.67 21.00 17.30
C LYS A 437 -22.36 21.51 15.90
N GLY A 438 -23.09 22.52 15.47
CA GLY A 438 -22.96 23.09 14.12
C GLY A 438 -23.19 22.10 12.99
N SER A 439 -23.78 20.92 13.26
CA SER A 439 -24.19 19.96 12.23
C SER A 439 -25.53 20.36 11.62
N ASP A 440 -25.67 20.38 10.30
CA ASP A 440 -26.94 20.42 9.60
C ASP A 440 -27.42 18.97 9.60
N ILE A 441 -28.69 18.82 9.87
CA ILE A 441 -29.33 17.52 10.01
C ILE A 441 -30.62 17.62 9.23
N SER A 442 -30.80 16.78 8.22
CA SER A 442 -31.98 16.81 7.37
C SER A 442 -32.44 15.41 6.98
N SER A 443 -33.73 15.29 6.76
CA SER A 443 -34.39 14.05 6.35
C SER A 443 -35.57 14.39 5.45
N GLY A 444 -35.85 13.54 4.46
CA GLY A 444 -37.02 13.71 3.59
C GLY A 444 -38.36 13.36 4.28
N LYS A 445 -38.32 12.54 5.34
CA LYS A 445 -39.49 12.20 6.17
C LYS A 445 -39.18 12.49 7.63
N ASP A 446 -38.74 11.50 8.40
CA ASP A 446 -38.66 11.57 9.85
C ASP A 446 -37.21 11.73 10.33
N ILE A 447 -37.05 12.49 11.42
CA ILE A 447 -35.81 12.56 12.21
C ILE A 447 -36.15 12.11 13.63
N TYR A 448 -35.46 11.09 14.12
CA TYR A 448 -35.58 10.61 15.49
C TYR A 448 -34.23 10.78 16.21
N LEU A 449 -34.22 11.60 17.26
CA LEU A 449 -33.07 11.82 18.14
C LEU A 449 -33.44 11.37 19.55
N SER A 450 -32.64 10.49 20.15
CA SER A 450 -32.87 10.01 21.51
C SER A 450 -31.54 9.88 22.26
N ALA A 451 -31.42 10.60 23.36
CA ALA A 451 -30.32 10.52 24.31
C ALA A 451 -30.89 10.36 25.72
N ALA A 452 -30.24 9.59 26.60
CA ALA A 452 -30.70 9.47 27.99
C ALA A 452 -30.37 10.70 28.84
N LYS A 453 -29.40 11.51 28.41
CA LYS A 453 -28.97 12.74 29.07
C LYS A 453 -29.21 13.92 28.14
N ASP A 454 -28.19 14.40 27.43
CA ASP A 454 -28.25 15.64 26.68
C ASP A 454 -28.25 15.42 25.16
N ILE A 455 -29.00 16.27 24.45
CA ILE A 455 -28.93 16.42 22.99
C ILE A 455 -28.43 17.84 22.73
N ASP A 456 -27.16 17.96 22.37
CA ASP A 456 -26.49 19.24 22.11
C ASP A 456 -26.37 19.49 20.59
N LEU A 457 -27.25 20.36 20.09
CA LEU A 457 -27.29 20.85 18.72
C LEU A 457 -26.88 22.33 18.66
N SER A 458 -26.10 22.81 19.62
CA SER A 458 -25.70 24.22 19.67
C SER A 458 -24.92 24.60 18.42
N PHE A 459 -24.86 25.90 18.14
CA PHE A 459 -23.94 26.43 17.15
C PHE A 459 -22.50 26.03 17.49
N ALA A 460 -21.70 25.64 16.49
CA ALA A 460 -20.26 25.49 16.64
C ALA A 460 -19.64 26.88 16.70
N GLY A 461 -19.55 27.45 17.91
CA GLY A 461 -18.87 28.73 18.13
C GLY A 461 -17.42 28.65 17.66
N VAL A 462 -17.00 29.59 16.81
CA VAL A 462 -15.57 29.76 16.50
C VAL A 462 -14.93 30.36 17.75
N GLU A 463 -14.28 29.56 18.58
CA GLU A 463 -13.33 30.10 19.56
C GLU A 463 -12.13 30.64 18.78
N TYR A 464 -12.18 31.94 18.43
CA TYR A 464 -10.98 32.68 18.10
C TYR A 464 -10.13 32.76 19.37
N LYS A 465 -9.04 31.99 19.44
CA LYS A 465 -7.94 32.24 20.37
C LYS A 465 -6.79 32.92 19.65
#